data_AF-N6X431-F1
#
_entry.id   AF-N6X431-F1
#
_cell.length_a   1.000
_cell.length_b   1.000
_cell.length_c   1.000
_cell.angle_alpha   90.00
_cell.angle_beta   90.00
_cell.angle_gamma   90.00
#
_symmetry.space_group_name_H-M   'P 1'
#
loop_
_entity.id
_entity.type
_entity.pdbx_description
1 polymer ?
#
loop_
_entity_poly.entity_id
_entity_poly.type
_entity_poly.pdbx_seq_one_letter_code
_entity_poly.pdbx_strand_id
1 'polypeptide(L)'
;MALPPKALDRLAVLTPCTILLSTGLALAAAPLESAVMPTAGLASLCICTLLAHAWRRAPELACQRTGSDVRWVKAHIITHVVPVGFAFAHLSTGTTPAPDPAWIVGFALFFYSGRRTWLALEQAFKRPLYVIFRRGNSAMLITTTTLAVVGQLVDANAISSFVARVLSIYLIIHLALTGLAVARIDRDLGR
;
A
#
# COMPACT_ATOMS: atom_id res chain seq x y z
N MET A 1 13.99 17.91 2.48
CA MET A 1 13.61 18.48 1.17
C MET A 1 12.64 17.52 0.47
N ALA A 2 11.56 18.01 -0.13
CA ALA A 2 10.69 17.19 -0.99
C ALA A 2 11.43 16.79 -2.28
N LEU A 3 11.00 15.72 -2.96
CA LEU A 3 11.60 15.32 -4.23
C LEU A 3 11.34 16.41 -5.29
N PRO A 4 12.30 16.71 -6.18
CA PRO A 4 12.03 17.56 -7.33
C PRO A 4 11.06 16.85 -8.29
N PRO A 5 10.22 17.57 -9.06
CA PRO A 5 9.17 16.99 -9.89
C PRO A 5 9.65 15.87 -10.83
N LYS A 6 10.77 16.09 -11.52
CA LYS A 6 11.37 15.09 -12.43
C LYS A 6 11.78 13.80 -11.72
N ALA A 7 12.23 13.89 -10.45
CA ALA A 7 12.59 12.70 -9.68
C ALA A 7 11.34 11.96 -9.21
N LEU A 8 10.27 12.68 -8.83
CA LEU A 8 9.00 12.08 -8.46
C LEU A 8 8.37 11.32 -9.64
N ASP A 9 8.35 11.91 -10.84
CA ASP A 9 7.81 11.25 -12.04
C ASP A 9 8.58 9.96 -12.38
N ARG A 10 9.91 10.02 -12.34
CA ARG A 10 10.76 8.83 -12.55
C ARG A 10 10.47 7.75 -11.51
N LEU A 11 10.35 8.14 -10.24
CA LEU A 11 10.10 7.20 -9.15
C LEU A 11 8.69 6.59 -9.25
N ALA A 12 7.70 7.37 -9.68
CA ALA A 12 6.33 6.91 -9.90
C ALA A 12 6.24 5.84 -11.00
N VAL A 13 7.14 5.89 -12.00
CA VAL A 13 7.27 4.86 -13.05
C VAL A 13 8.12 3.68 -12.60
N LEU A 14 9.24 3.92 -11.91
CA LEU A 14 10.14 2.87 -11.46
C LEU A 14 9.50 1.94 -10.42
N THR A 15 8.65 2.47 -9.55
CA THR A 15 7.99 1.70 -8.48
C THR A 15 7.17 0.51 -8.99
N PRO A 16 6.21 0.66 -9.93
CA PRO A 16 5.50 -0.49 -10.48
C PRO A 16 6.44 -1.44 -11.24
N CYS A 17 7.47 -0.95 -11.94
CA CYS A 17 8.42 -1.81 -12.64
C CYS A 17 9.19 -2.73 -11.67
N THR A 18 9.67 -2.21 -10.55
CA THR A 18 10.44 -2.99 -9.57
C THR A 18 9.55 -3.99 -8.82
N ILE A 19 8.29 -3.63 -8.54
CA ILE A 19 7.30 -4.53 -7.92
C ILE A 19 6.93 -5.68 -8.86
N LEU A 20 6.62 -5.38 -10.12
CA LEU A 20 6.26 -6.39 -11.12
C LEU A 20 7.45 -7.30 -11.43
N LEU A 21 8.66 -6.74 -11.51
CA LEU A 21 9.88 -7.53 -11.69
C LEU A 21 10.11 -8.47 -10.52
N SER A 22 10.05 -7.98 -9.28
CA SER A 22 10.26 -8.81 -8.08
C SER A 22 9.21 -9.92 -7.97
N THR A 23 7.94 -9.60 -8.24
CA THR A 23 6.85 -10.57 -8.25
C THR A 23 7.04 -11.61 -9.36
N GLY A 24 7.42 -11.17 -10.57
CA GLY A 24 7.66 -12.07 -11.71
C GLY A 24 8.86 -13.00 -11.48
N LEU A 25 9.93 -12.50 -10.86
CA LEU A 25 11.08 -13.32 -10.47
C LEU A 25 10.71 -14.35 -9.40
N ALA A 26 9.89 -13.97 -8.41
CA ALA A 26 9.42 -14.89 -7.37
C ALA A 26 8.49 -15.99 -7.91
N LEU A 27 7.83 -15.75 -9.05
CA LEU A 27 7.01 -16.73 -9.75
C LEU A 27 7.82 -17.58 -10.76
N ALA A 28 8.99 -17.12 -11.16
CA ALA A 28 9.88 -17.85 -12.05
C ALA A 28 10.62 -18.95 -11.28
N ALA A 29 10.91 -20.08 -11.94
CA ALA A 29 11.58 -21.22 -11.32
C ALA A 29 12.96 -20.88 -10.73
N ALA A 30 13.49 -21.83 -9.95
CA ALA A 30 14.73 -21.78 -9.14
C ALA A 30 15.95 -20.99 -9.65
N PRO A 31 16.32 -20.91 -10.95
CA PRO A 31 17.53 -20.19 -11.37
C PRO A 31 17.58 -18.70 -11.03
N LEU A 32 16.45 -18.08 -10.63
CA LEU A 32 16.36 -16.63 -10.40
C LEU A 32 16.08 -16.23 -8.94
N GLU A 33 16.10 -17.17 -8.00
CA GLU A 33 15.83 -16.89 -6.56
C GLU A 33 16.76 -15.84 -5.97
N SER A 34 18.04 -15.84 -6.39
CA SER A 34 19.04 -14.87 -5.93
C SER A 34 18.73 -13.41 -6.32
N ALA A 35 17.89 -13.19 -7.34
CA ALA A 35 17.49 -11.86 -7.80
C ALA A 35 16.20 -11.34 -7.14
N VAL A 36 15.44 -12.19 -6.43
CA VAL A 36 14.18 -11.79 -5.77
C VAL A 36 14.44 -10.81 -4.64
N MET A 37 15.39 -11.10 -3.76
CA MET A 37 15.69 -10.25 -2.60
C MET A 37 16.22 -8.86 -2.97
N PRO A 38 17.19 -8.71 -3.89
CA PRO A 38 17.63 -7.39 -4.35
C PRO A 38 16.50 -6.56 -4.99
N THR A 39 15.64 -7.19 -5.80
CA THR A 39 14.54 -6.49 -6.47
C THR A 39 13.42 -6.10 -5.49
N ALA A 40 13.11 -6.95 -4.51
CA ALA A 40 12.19 -6.63 -3.42
C ALA A 40 12.72 -5.48 -2.53
N GLY A 41 14.03 -5.49 -2.25
CA GLY A 41 14.71 -4.41 -1.53
C GLY A 41 14.64 -3.08 -2.29
N LEU A 42 14.87 -3.10 -3.60
CA LEU A 42 14.74 -1.91 -4.45
C LEU A 42 13.30 -1.40 -4.51
N ALA A 43 12.31 -2.28 -4.66
CA ALA A 43 10.90 -1.91 -4.61
C ALA A 43 10.54 -1.24 -3.27
N SER A 44 11.01 -1.82 -2.16
CA SER A 44 10.81 -1.28 -0.81
C SER A 44 11.45 0.11 -0.66
N LEU A 45 12.67 0.30 -1.19
CA LEU A 45 13.34 1.60 -1.18
C LEU A 45 12.56 2.65 -1.99
N CYS A 46 12.04 2.28 -3.17
CA CYS A 46 11.20 3.16 -3.98
C CYS A 46 9.94 3.59 -3.22
N ILE A 47 9.22 2.64 -2.61
CA ILE A 47 8.02 2.89 -1.81
C ILE A 47 8.35 3.80 -0.61
N CYS A 48 9.38 3.48 0.17
CA CYS A 48 9.79 4.28 1.32
C CYS A 48 10.15 5.71 0.91
N THR A 49 10.79 5.89 -0.25
CA THR A 49 11.14 7.22 -0.77
C THR A 49 9.90 8.02 -1.16
N LEU A 50 8.92 7.38 -1.82
CA LEU A 50 7.62 7.98 -2.15
C LEU A 50 6.85 8.37 -0.89
N LEU A 51 6.80 7.48 0.11
CA LEU A 51 6.12 7.72 1.38
C LEU A 51 6.78 8.84 2.19
N ALA A 52 8.11 8.90 2.22
CA ALA A 52 8.85 10.00 2.85
C ALA A 52 8.60 11.34 2.13
N HIS A 53 8.44 11.32 0.80
CA HIS A 53 8.02 12.49 0.06
C HIS A 53 6.58 12.90 0.44
N ALA A 54 5.62 11.98 0.39
CA ALA A 54 4.22 12.23 0.77
C ALA A 54 4.10 12.76 2.21
N TRP A 55 4.87 12.21 3.15
CA TRP A 55 4.92 12.67 4.54
C TRP A 55 5.32 14.13 4.66
N ARG A 56 6.32 14.55 3.87
CA ARG A 56 6.81 15.94 3.86
C ARG A 56 5.80 16.90 3.23
N ARG A 57 4.99 16.44 2.28
CA ARG A 57 3.92 17.22 1.63
C ARG A 57 2.62 17.24 2.44
N ALA A 58 2.43 16.28 3.34
CA ALA A 58 1.21 16.15 4.13
C ALA A 58 0.77 17.44 4.87
N PRO A 59 1.67 18.28 5.46
CA PRO A 59 1.25 19.54 6.09
C PRO A 59 0.57 20.52 5.14
N GLU A 60 0.87 20.49 3.85
CA GLU A 60 0.29 21.41 2.86
C GLU A 60 -1.20 21.13 2.62
N LEU A 61 -1.66 19.90 2.92
CA LEU A 61 -3.08 19.56 2.94
C LEU A 61 -3.84 20.32 4.04
N ALA A 62 -3.22 20.60 5.20
CA ALA A 62 -3.87 21.38 6.26
C ALA A 62 -4.15 22.82 5.83
N CYS A 63 -3.25 23.42 5.03
CA CYS A 63 -3.43 24.75 4.48
C CYS A 63 -4.66 24.85 3.56
N GLN A 64 -5.15 23.72 3.05
CA GLN A 64 -6.20 23.68 2.05
C GLN A 64 -7.64 23.45 2.55
N ARG A 65 -7.90 23.09 3.83
CA ARG A 65 -9.19 23.40 4.54
C ARG A 65 -9.42 22.77 5.93
N THR A 66 -8.77 21.68 6.39
CA THR A 66 -8.93 21.23 7.80
C THR A 66 -7.71 20.50 8.39
N GLY A 67 -7.36 20.81 9.65
CA GLY A 67 -6.20 20.21 10.34
C GLY A 67 -6.36 18.73 10.73
N SER A 68 -7.58 18.20 10.79
CA SER A 68 -7.84 16.77 11.07
C SER A 68 -7.34 15.84 9.96
N ASP A 69 -7.21 16.36 8.74
CA ASP A 69 -6.92 15.58 7.54
C ASP A 69 -5.46 15.12 7.50
N VAL A 70 -4.53 15.93 8.01
CA VAL A 70 -3.10 15.62 8.04
C VAL A 70 -2.77 14.46 8.97
N ARG A 71 -3.49 14.35 10.10
CA ARG A 71 -3.28 13.25 11.05
C ARG A 71 -3.59 11.91 10.41
N TRP A 72 -4.69 11.82 9.65
CA TRP A 72 -5.06 10.58 8.95
C TRP A 72 -4.07 10.23 7.85
N VAL A 73 -3.62 11.20 7.06
CA VAL A 73 -2.60 11.00 6.02
C VAL A 73 -1.32 10.44 6.62
N LYS A 74 -0.82 11.05 7.71
CA LYS A 74 0.38 10.58 8.41
C LYS A 74 0.21 9.20 9.02
N ALA A 75 -0.93 8.94 9.68
CA ALA A 75 -1.24 7.63 10.21
C ALA A 75 -1.24 6.57 9.09
N HIS A 76 -1.86 6.87 7.95
CA HIS A 76 -1.89 5.95 6.81
C HIS A 76 -0.48 5.68 6.27
N ILE A 77 0.35 6.72 6.10
CA ILE A 77 1.75 6.56 5.70
C ILE A 77 2.50 5.63 6.66
N ILE A 78 2.33 5.79 7.97
CA ILE A 78 2.95 4.91 8.98
C ILE A 78 2.46 3.47 8.81
N THR A 79 1.14 3.28 8.65
CA THR A 79 0.57 1.94 8.50
C THR A 79 1.02 1.21 7.23
N HIS A 80 1.66 1.88 6.26
CA HIS A 80 2.28 1.20 5.11
C HIS A 80 3.41 0.25 5.52
N VAL A 81 3.93 0.35 6.75
CA VAL A 81 4.85 -0.67 7.29
C VAL A 81 4.24 -2.08 7.24
N VAL A 82 2.91 -2.21 7.39
CA VAL A 82 2.21 -3.50 7.34
C VAL A 82 2.24 -4.10 5.93
N PRO A 83 1.69 -3.46 4.87
CA PRO A 83 1.73 -4.01 3.53
C PRO A 83 3.16 -4.19 3.00
N VAL A 84 4.08 -3.28 3.31
CA VAL A 84 5.50 -3.41 2.91
C VAL A 84 6.16 -4.60 3.61
N GLY A 85 5.97 -4.73 4.93
CA GLY A 85 6.50 -5.84 5.71
C GLY A 85 5.93 -7.19 5.29
N PHE A 86 4.62 -7.26 5.04
CA PHE A 86 3.97 -8.48 4.56
C PHE A 86 4.48 -8.86 3.16
N ALA A 87 4.55 -7.90 2.23
CA ALA A 87 5.07 -8.16 0.89
C ALA A 87 6.54 -8.60 0.92
N PHE A 88 7.36 -7.97 1.76
CA PHE A 88 8.76 -8.36 1.93
C PHE A 88 8.88 -9.77 2.51
N ALA A 89 8.10 -10.11 3.55
CA ALA A 89 8.09 -11.45 4.14
C ALA A 89 7.61 -12.53 3.15
N HIS A 90 6.62 -12.18 2.31
CA HIS A 90 6.12 -13.07 1.27
C HIS A 90 7.21 -13.37 0.23
N LEU A 91 7.91 -12.34 -0.23
CA LEU A 91 8.96 -12.47 -1.25
C LEU A 91 10.24 -13.11 -0.70
N SER A 92 10.59 -12.88 0.57
CA SER A 92 11.82 -13.41 1.18
C SER A 92 11.74 -14.89 1.54
N THR A 93 10.54 -15.38 1.88
CA THR A 93 10.34 -16.78 2.28
C THR A 93 9.81 -17.66 1.15
N GLY A 94 9.36 -17.06 0.03
CA GLY A 94 8.64 -17.77 -1.03
C GLY A 94 7.28 -18.33 -0.60
N THR A 95 6.86 -18.09 0.65
CA THR A 95 5.60 -18.56 1.21
C THR A 95 4.71 -17.37 1.51
N THR A 96 3.39 -17.52 1.35
CA THR A 96 2.48 -16.46 1.80
C THR A 96 2.41 -16.52 3.32
N PRO A 97 2.71 -15.42 4.05
CA PRO A 97 2.61 -15.42 5.50
C PRO A 97 1.21 -15.89 5.93
N ALA A 98 1.17 -16.78 6.92
CA ALA A 98 -0.09 -17.20 7.49
C ALA A 98 -0.86 -15.96 8.01
N PRO A 99 -2.20 -15.91 7.89
CA PRO A 99 -3.00 -14.82 8.40
C PRO A 99 -3.07 -14.89 9.93
N ASP A 100 -1.96 -14.49 10.57
CA ASP A 100 -1.86 -14.29 12.01
C ASP A 100 -2.74 -13.10 12.43
N PRO A 101 -3.39 -13.14 13.61
CA PRO A 101 -4.20 -12.03 14.10
C PRO A 101 -3.49 -10.67 14.08
N ALA A 102 -2.16 -10.62 14.30
CA ALA A 102 -1.43 -9.36 14.22
C ALA A 102 -1.43 -8.77 12.79
N TRP A 103 -1.29 -9.61 11.75
CA TRP A 103 -1.41 -9.17 10.37
C TRP A 103 -2.82 -8.66 10.06
N ILE A 104 -3.84 -9.37 10.51
CA ILE A 104 -5.24 -8.97 10.30
C ILE A 104 -5.51 -7.60 10.93
N VAL A 105 -5.11 -7.40 12.18
CA VAL A 105 -5.26 -6.11 12.88
C VAL A 105 -4.45 -5.02 12.18
N GLY A 106 -3.20 -5.30 11.80
CA GLY A 106 -2.35 -4.36 11.06
C GLY A 106 -3.00 -3.92 9.74
N PHE A 107 -3.54 -4.87 8.97
CA PHE A 107 -4.23 -4.57 7.72
C PHE A 107 -5.53 -3.81 7.95
N ALA A 108 -6.28 -4.13 9.01
CA ALA A 108 -7.49 -3.38 9.36
C ALA A 108 -7.17 -1.91 9.66
N LEU A 109 -6.11 -1.64 10.43
CA LEU A 109 -5.62 -0.29 10.71
C LEU A 109 -5.14 0.42 9.43
N PHE A 110 -4.44 -0.30 8.57
CA PHE A 110 -3.99 0.22 7.27
C PHE A 110 -5.17 0.62 6.37
N PHE A 111 -6.17 -0.25 6.21
CA PHE A 111 -7.34 0.05 5.38
C PHE A 111 -8.22 1.14 5.98
N TYR A 112 -8.40 1.15 7.30
CA TYR A 112 -9.17 2.18 7.97
C TYR A 112 -8.52 3.56 7.83
N SER A 113 -7.23 3.68 8.15
CA SER A 113 -6.48 4.93 7.98
C SER A 113 -6.41 5.37 6.52
N GLY A 114 -6.31 4.41 5.59
CA GLY A 114 -6.39 4.66 4.15
C GLY A 114 -7.73 5.26 3.75
N ARG A 115 -8.85 4.63 4.16
CA ARG A 115 -10.20 5.15 3.92
C ARG A 115 -10.35 6.60 4.38
N ARG A 116 -9.84 6.94 5.58
CA ARG A 116 -9.91 8.30 6.13
C ARG A 116 -9.04 9.28 5.33
N THR A 117 -7.84 8.85 4.95
CA THR A 117 -6.92 9.63 4.09
C THR A 117 -7.55 9.95 2.73
N TRP A 118 -8.10 8.94 2.05
CA TRP A 118 -8.71 9.13 0.74
C TRP A 118 -10.00 9.94 0.80
N LEU A 119 -10.78 9.83 1.89
CA LEU A 119 -11.92 10.71 2.13
C LEU A 119 -11.50 12.17 2.26
N ALA A 120 -10.44 12.47 3.01
CA ALA A 120 -9.91 13.82 3.14
C ALA A 120 -9.44 14.39 1.80
N LEU A 121 -8.70 13.60 1.01
CA LEU A 121 -8.25 14.00 -0.33
C LEU A 121 -9.43 14.19 -1.31
N GLU A 122 -10.44 13.31 -1.26
CA GLU A 122 -11.69 13.47 -2.02
C GLU A 122 -12.39 14.77 -1.63
N GLN A 123 -12.47 15.11 -0.34
CA GLN A 123 -13.11 16.32 0.13
C GLN A 123 -12.35 17.60 -0.29
N ALA A 124 -11.02 17.56 -0.29
CA ALA A 124 -10.18 18.69 -0.70
C ALA A 124 -10.22 18.95 -2.21
N PHE A 125 -10.05 17.90 -3.02
CA PHE A 125 -9.77 18.05 -4.45
C PHE A 125 -10.86 17.54 -5.38
N LYS A 126 -11.87 16.82 -4.86
CA LYS A 126 -13.05 16.33 -5.60
C LYS A 126 -12.71 15.50 -6.85
N ARG A 127 -11.62 14.72 -6.81
CA ARG A 127 -11.19 13.88 -7.94
C ARG A 127 -11.76 12.45 -7.87
N PRO A 128 -12.17 11.84 -9.00
CA PRO A 128 -12.68 10.47 -9.04
C PRO A 128 -11.70 9.42 -8.50
N LEU A 129 -10.40 9.63 -8.72
CA LEU A 129 -9.35 8.72 -8.25
C LEU A 129 -9.43 8.48 -6.73
N TYR A 130 -9.67 9.53 -5.95
CA TYR A 130 -9.75 9.44 -4.48
C TYR A 130 -10.99 8.67 -4.02
N VAL A 131 -12.09 8.75 -4.77
CA VAL A 131 -13.29 7.94 -4.53
C VAL A 131 -12.98 6.45 -4.72
N ILE A 132 -12.27 6.10 -5.80
CA ILE A 132 -11.88 4.72 -6.09
C ILE A 132 -11.01 4.16 -4.96
N PHE A 133 -9.96 4.87 -4.55
CA PHE A 133 -9.11 4.42 -3.46
C PHE A 133 -9.85 4.34 -2.11
N ARG A 134 -10.75 5.28 -1.80
CA ARG A 134 -11.58 5.22 -0.58
C ARG A 134 -12.46 3.97 -0.57
N ARG A 135 -13.14 3.69 -1.68
CA ARG A 135 -14.00 2.50 -1.83
C ARG A 135 -13.19 1.22 -1.77
N GLY A 136 -12.06 1.16 -2.46
CA GLY A 136 -11.14 0.02 -2.42
C GLY A 136 -10.68 -0.31 -1.00
N ASN A 137 -10.23 0.69 -0.23
CA ASN A 137 -9.87 0.50 1.18
C ASN A 137 -11.05 0.03 2.04
N SER A 138 -12.26 0.57 1.80
CA SER A 138 -13.46 0.16 2.53
C SER A 138 -13.85 -1.29 2.23
N ALA A 139 -13.81 -1.68 0.96
CA ALA A 139 -14.09 -3.05 0.53
C ALA A 139 -13.07 -4.03 1.11
N MET A 140 -11.78 -3.71 1.04
CA MET A 140 -10.74 -4.55 1.63
C MET A 140 -10.89 -4.69 3.14
N LEU A 141 -11.15 -3.59 3.87
CA LEU A 141 -11.41 -3.64 5.31
C LEU A 141 -12.54 -4.61 5.66
N ILE A 142 -13.70 -4.45 5.01
CA ILE A 142 -14.88 -5.27 5.30
C ILE A 142 -14.60 -6.73 4.93
N THR A 143 -14.10 -6.98 3.72
CA THR A 143 -13.90 -8.34 3.21
C THR A 143 -12.84 -9.08 4.01
N THR A 144 -11.66 -8.50 4.26
CA THR A 144 -10.58 -9.21 4.95
C THR A 144 -10.89 -9.45 6.42
N THR A 145 -11.52 -8.48 7.11
CA THR A 145 -11.95 -8.67 8.49
C THR A 145 -13.07 -9.71 8.58
N THR A 146 -14.05 -9.69 7.68
CA THR A 146 -15.13 -10.69 7.68
C THR A 146 -14.59 -12.10 7.43
N LEU A 147 -13.74 -12.26 6.40
CA LEU A 147 -13.15 -13.56 6.09
C LEU A 147 -12.22 -14.06 7.20
N ALA A 148 -11.49 -13.16 7.87
CA ALA A 148 -10.67 -13.52 9.02
C ALA A 148 -11.52 -14.04 10.18
N VAL A 149 -12.63 -13.36 10.53
CA VAL A 149 -13.56 -13.81 11.57
C VAL A 149 -14.18 -15.15 11.20
N VAL A 150 -14.67 -15.30 9.97
CA VAL A 150 -15.24 -16.57 9.51
C VAL A 150 -14.20 -17.69 9.56
N GLY A 151 -12.98 -17.44 9.08
CA GLY A 151 -11.89 -18.42 9.10
C GLY A 151 -11.58 -18.96 10.50
N GLN A 152 -11.65 -18.08 11.52
CA GLN A 152 -11.49 -18.46 12.93
C GLN A 152 -12.68 -19.25 13.48
N LEU A 153 -13.91 -18.92 13.07
CA LEU A 153 -15.11 -19.59 13.58
C LEU A 153 -15.32 -21.01 13.01
N VAL A 154 -14.82 -21.28 11.80
CA VAL A 154 -15.05 -22.56 11.12
C VAL A 154 -13.78 -23.42 10.97
N ASP A 155 -12.68 -23.04 11.62
CA ASP A 155 -11.34 -23.68 11.55
C ASP A 155 -10.93 -24.07 10.11
N ALA A 156 -11.22 -23.17 9.17
CA ALA A 156 -11.10 -23.46 7.75
C ALA A 156 -9.76 -23.00 7.21
N ASN A 157 -8.78 -23.91 7.20
CA ASN A 157 -7.47 -23.70 6.54
C ASN A 157 -7.60 -23.17 5.09
N ALA A 158 -8.65 -23.59 4.37
CA ALA A 158 -8.94 -23.11 3.02
C ALA A 158 -9.28 -21.60 2.97
N ILE A 159 -10.05 -21.09 3.95
CA ILE A 159 -10.43 -19.66 4.02
C ILE A 159 -9.20 -18.81 4.34
N SER A 160 -8.37 -19.26 5.28
CA SER A 160 -7.11 -18.60 5.63
C SER A 160 -6.17 -18.48 4.41
N SER A 161 -6.02 -19.56 3.63
CA SER A 161 -5.24 -19.55 2.39
C SER A 161 -5.81 -18.61 1.32
N PHE A 162 -7.14 -18.58 1.18
CA PHE A 162 -7.82 -17.67 0.27
C PHE A 162 -7.59 -16.19 0.64
N VAL A 163 -7.74 -15.84 1.92
CA VAL A 163 -7.46 -14.48 2.43
C VAL A 163 -6.03 -14.06 2.13
N ALA A 164 -5.07 -14.94 2.39
CA ALA A 164 -3.66 -14.68 2.16
C ALA A 164 -3.38 -14.37 0.67
N ARG A 165 -3.98 -15.13 -0.25
CA ARG A 165 -3.88 -14.88 -1.71
C ARG A 165 -4.51 -13.56 -2.13
N VAL A 166 -5.70 -13.25 -1.62
CA VAL A 166 -6.39 -11.98 -1.91
C VAL A 166 -5.55 -10.79 -1.42
N LEU A 167 -4.96 -10.90 -0.23
CA LEU A 167 -4.04 -9.90 0.30
C LEU A 167 -2.80 -9.76 -0.58
N SER A 168 -2.16 -10.85 -1.00
CA SER A 168 -0.98 -10.79 -1.89
C SER A 168 -1.29 -10.09 -3.22
N ILE A 169 -2.41 -10.42 -3.88
CA ILE A 169 -2.82 -9.78 -5.13
C ILE A 169 -3.09 -8.30 -4.90
N TYR A 170 -3.86 -7.97 -3.85
CA TYR A 170 -4.13 -6.59 -3.47
C TYR A 170 -2.84 -5.80 -3.24
N LEU A 171 -1.87 -6.38 -2.53
CA LEU A 171 -0.60 -5.72 -2.20
C LEU A 171 0.21 -5.39 -3.44
N ILE A 172 0.34 -6.33 -4.37
CA ILE A 172 1.07 -6.10 -5.63
C ILE A 172 0.46 -4.90 -6.36
N ILE A 173 -0.88 -4.90 -6.52
CA ILE A 173 -1.60 -3.81 -7.18
C ILE A 173 -1.45 -2.50 -6.41
N HIS A 174 -1.66 -2.53 -5.09
CA HIS A 174 -1.63 -1.34 -4.24
C HIS A 174 -0.26 -0.68 -4.27
N LEU A 175 0.80 -1.46 -4.05
CA LEU A 175 2.17 -0.96 -4.02
C LEU A 175 2.59 -0.42 -5.40
N ALA A 176 2.15 -1.07 -6.49
CA ALA A 176 2.40 -0.59 -7.86
C ALA A 176 1.73 0.76 -8.14
N LEU A 177 0.55 0.99 -7.57
CA LEU A 177 -0.20 2.23 -7.72
C LEU A 177 0.26 3.36 -6.79
N THR A 178 1.06 3.08 -5.75
CA THR A 178 1.58 4.09 -4.81
C THR A 178 2.25 5.26 -5.52
N GLY A 179 3.11 4.97 -6.51
CA GLY A 179 3.82 5.99 -7.28
C GLY A 179 2.88 6.96 -8.01
N LEU A 180 1.90 6.41 -8.73
CA LEU A 180 0.88 7.19 -9.42
C LEU A 180 0.06 8.03 -8.44
N ALA A 181 -0.32 7.45 -7.30
CA ALA A 181 -1.13 8.12 -6.31
C ALA A 181 -0.39 9.31 -5.67
N VAL A 182 0.88 9.12 -5.30
CA VAL A 182 1.72 10.19 -4.74
C VAL A 182 1.97 11.30 -5.77
N ALA A 183 2.31 10.96 -7.01
CA ALA A 183 2.47 11.95 -8.08
C ALA A 183 1.18 12.73 -8.36
N ARG A 184 0.02 12.08 -8.23
CA ARG A 184 -1.27 12.75 -8.38
C ARG A 184 -1.53 13.75 -7.26
N ILE A 185 -1.32 13.35 -6.00
CA ILE A 185 -1.46 14.22 -4.83
C ILE A 185 -0.53 15.44 -4.96
N ASP A 186 0.71 15.24 -5.38
CA ASP A 186 1.67 16.34 -5.54
C ASP A 186 1.21 17.36 -6.60
N ARG A 187 0.68 16.89 -7.74
CA ARG A 187 0.10 17.77 -8.76
C ARG A 187 -1.15 18.53 -8.30
N ASP A 188 -1.96 17.93 -7.44
CA ASP A 188 -3.14 18.60 -6.89
C ASP A 188 -2.76 19.60 -5.78
N LEU A 189 -1.64 19.40 -5.07
CA LEU A 189 -1.08 20.36 -4.11
C LEU A 189 -0.33 21.54 -4.77
N GLY A 190 0.32 21.30 -5.92
CA GLY A 190 1.06 22.32 -6.67
C GLY A 190 0.22 23.14 -7.66
N ARG A 191 -1.11 22.97 -7.64
CA ARG A 191 -2.09 23.72 -8.43
C ARG A 191 -3.06 24.43 -7.50
#